data_AF-A0A5K0VT24-F1
#
_entry.id   AF-A0A5K0VT24-F1
#
_cell.length_a   1.000
_cell.length_b   1.000
_cell.length_c   1.000
_cell.angle_alpha   90.00
_cell.angle_beta   90.00
_cell.angle_gamma   90.00
#
_symmetry.space_group_name_H-M   'P 1'
#
loop_
_entity.id
_entity.type
_entity.pdbx_description
1 polymer ?
#
loop_
_entity_poly.entity_id
_entity_poly.type
_entity_poly.pdbx_seq_one_letter_code
_entity_poly.pdbx_strand_id
1 'polypeptide(L)' 'EAITGIRDYYKIKKNWASDPCLPELYPWEGVNCSYGNPKSPTITG' A
#
# COMPACT_ATOMS: atom_id res chain seq x y z
N GLU A 1 -7.48 10.25 0.80
CA GLU A 1 -7.92 11.56 1.36
C GLU A 1 -7.79 11.71 2.88
N ALA A 2 -8.44 10.91 3.73
CA ALA A 2 -8.44 11.17 5.18
C ALA A 2 -7.04 11.10 5.85
N ILE A 3 -6.23 10.12 5.48
CA ILE A 3 -4.92 9.91 6.12
C ILE A 3 -3.85 10.87 5.53
N THR A 4 -4.05 11.34 4.30
CA THR A 4 -3.15 12.30 3.63
C THR A 4 -3.13 13.65 4.34
N GLY A 5 -4.31 14.17 4.73
CA GLY A 5 -4.41 15.44 5.45
C GLY A 5 -3.76 15.40 6.83
N ILE A 6 -3.87 14.28 7.55
CA ILE A 6 -3.21 14.09 8.86
C ILE A 6 -1.69 14.10 8.69
N ARG A 7 -1.17 13.42 7.66
CA ARG A 7 0.26 13.44 7.36
C ARG A 7 0.77 14.86 7.08
N ASP A 8 0.05 15.61 6.26
CA ASP A 8 0.47 16.94 5.85
C ASP A 8 0.46 17.92 7.04
N TYR A 9 -0.58 17.84 7.88
CA TYR A 9 -0.68 18.62 9.12
C TYR A 9 0.50 18.38 10.06
N TYR A 10 0.85 17.12 10.30
CA TYR A 10 1.99 16.75 11.15
C TYR A 10 3.34 16.72 10.42
N LYS A 11 3.39 17.12 9.14
CA LYS A 11 4.59 17.12 8.28
C LYS A 11 5.35 15.79 8.30
N ILE A 12 4.63 14.67 8.36
CA ILE A 12 5.23 13.33 8.49
C ILE A 12 5.87 12.94 7.14
N LYS A 13 7.20 12.95 7.08
CA LYS A 13 7.99 12.47 5.93
C LYS A 13 8.27 10.96 5.95
N LYS A 14 7.33 10.15 6.45
CA LYS A 14 7.42 8.68 6.35
C LYS A 14 6.60 8.16 5.16
N ASN A 15 7.03 7.04 4.59
CA ASN A 15 6.22 6.24 3.68
C ASN A 15 5.14 5.53 4.52
N TRP A 16 4.02 6.21 4.67
CA TRP A 16 2.84 5.78 5.40
C TRP A 16 1.86 4.99 4.52
N ALA A 17 2.12 4.93 3.21
CA ALA A 17 1.43 4.05 2.29
C ALA A 17 1.66 2.62 2.77
N SER A 18 0.58 1.97 3.24
CA SER A 18 0.58 0.55 3.55
C SER A 18 0.88 -0.25 2.29
N ASP A 19 1.18 -1.54 2.47
CA ASP A 19 1.38 -2.47 1.37
C ASP A 19 0.21 -2.37 0.36
N PRO A 20 0.46 -1.95 -0.89
CA PRO A 20 -0.59 -1.77 -1.89
C PRO A 20 -1.31 -3.06 -2.28
N CYS A 21 -0.72 -4.22 -1.96
CA CYS A 21 -1.27 -5.54 -2.26
C CYS A 21 -2.03 -6.17 -1.09
N LEU A 22 -2.04 -5.54 0.09
CA LEU A 22 -2.67 -6.10 1.28
C LEU A 22 -3.79 -5.23 1.84
N PRO A 23 -4.86 -5.86 2.34
CA PRO A 23 -5.12 -7.31 2.34
C PRO A 23 -5.36 -7.89 0.93
N GLU A 24 -5.04 -9.17 0.68
CA GLU A 24 -5.07 -9.81 -0.65
C GLU A 24 -6.41 -9.64 -1.39
N LEU A 25 -7.51 -9.60 -0.63
CA LEU A 25 -8.85 -9.40 -1.16
C LEU A 25 -9.16 -7.95 -1.58
N TYR A 26 -8.31 -7.00 -1.19
CA TYR A 26 -8.52 -5.56 -1.37
C TYR A 26 -7.22 -4.85 -1.80
N PRO A 27 -6.60 -5.23 -2.93
CA PRO A 27 -5.46 -4.50 -3.46
C PRO A 27 -5.89 -3.11 -3.94
N TRP A 28 -4.93 -2.20 -4.05
CA TRP A 28 -5.17 -0.88 -4.63
C TRP A 28 -5.59 -0.99 -6.10
N GLU A 29 -6.37 -0.02 -6.56
CA GLU A 29 -6.75 0.03 -7.97
C GLU A 29 -5.52 0.35 -8.85
N GLY A 30 -5.33 -0.43 -9.92
CA GLY A 30 -4.23 -0.22 -10.86
C GLY A 30 -2.88 -0.82 -10.47
N VAL A 31 -2.80 -1.61 -9.39
CA VAL A 31 -1.62 -2.45 -9.11
C VAL A 31 -1.91 -3.91 -9.43
N ASN A 32 -0.93 -4.63 -9.98
CA ASN A 32 -1.05 -6.06 -10.23
C ASN A 32 -0.17 -6.82 -9.24
N CYS A 33 -0.80 -7.56 -8.33
CA CYS A 33 -0.10 -8.20 -7.22
C CYS A 33 0.14 -9.69 -7.49
N SER A 34 1.36 -10.15 -7.24
CA SER A 34 1.72 -11.57 -7.28
C SER A 34 1.89 -12.10 -5.85
N TYR A 35 1.08 -13.09 -5.48
CA TYR A 35 1.03 -13.69 -4.15
C TYR A 35 1.77 -15.03 -4.18
N GLY A 36 3.09 -15.01 -4.01
CA GLY A 36 3.90 -16.22 -3.95
C GLY A 36 4.01 -16.75 -2.51
N ASN A 37 3.54 -17.98 -2.24
CA ASN A 37 3.88 -18.68 -0.99
C ASN A 37 5.39 -18.91 -0.92
N PRO A 38 6.15 -18.51 0.13
CA PRO A 38 5.78 -17.96 1.45
C PRO A 38 6.21 -16.49 1.66
N LYS A 39 6.28 -15.66 0.61
CA LYS A 39 6.78 -14.27 0.69
C LYS A 39 5.66 -13.26 0.56
N SER A 40 5.88 -12.07 1.15
CA SER A 40 5.04 -10.89 0.99
C SER A 40 4.68 -10.67 -0.49
N PRO A 41 3.45 -10.20 -0.78
CA PRO A 41 3.04 -9.96 -2.15
C PRO A 41 3.96 -8.96 -2.84
N THR A 42 4.20 -9.19 -4.12
CA THR A 42 5.05 -8.31 -4.93
C THR A 42 4.20 -7.62 -5.98
N ILE A 43 4.41 -6.32 -6.17
CA ILE A 43 3.81 -5.57 -7.29
C ILE A 43 4.54 -5.97 -8.56
N THR A 44 3.80 -6.44 -9.55
CA THR A 44 4.27 -6.82 -10.88
C THR A 44 3.83 -5.76 -11.87
N GLY A 45 4.78 -5.24 -12.65
CA GLY A 45 4.53 -4.25 -13.71
C GLY A 45 4.40 -4.89 -15.08
#